data_AF-A0A7W0M1Y0-F1
#
_entry.id   AF-A0A7W0M1Y0-F1
#
_cell.length_a   1.000
_cell.length_b   1.000
_cell.length_c   1.000
_cell.angle_alpha   90.00
_cell.angle_beta   90.00
_cell.angle_gamma   90.00
#
_symmetry.space_group_name_H-M   'P 1'
#
loop_
_entity.id
_entity.type
_entity.pdbx_description
1 polymer ?
#
loop_
_entity_poly.entity_id
_entity_poly.type
_entity_poly.pdbx_seq_one_letter_code
_entity_poly.pdbx_strand_id
1 'polypeptide(L)' 'MSTDDGRTWQRTDLEAEIDPLAWRRWKTVLALGSGTHPITVRSTDGPGTLQAERRQPPHPAGATGWHRITVTVG' A
#
# COMPACT_ATOMS: atom_id res chain seq x y z
N MET A 1 -1.95 5.02 -0.16
CA MET A 1 -1.11 4.81 1.03
C MET A 1 -1.66 5.61 2.20
N SER A 2 -1.40 5.18 3.43
CA SER A 2 -1.76 5.85 4.68
C SER A 2 -0.55 5.89 5.62
N THR A 3 -0.47 6.94 6.43
CA THR A 3 0.53 7.13 7.51
C THR A 3 -0.13 7.13 8.90
N ASP A 4 -1.40 6.75 8.98
CA ASP A 4 -2.26 6.90 10.17
C ASP A 4 -3.16 5.68 10.39
N ASP A 5 -2.67 4.49 10.02
CA ASP A 5 -3.38 3.20 10.13
C ASP A 5 -4.67 3.10 9.31
N GLY A 6 -4.64 3.62 8.09
CA GLY A 6 -5.73 3.49 7.14
C GLY A 6 -6.90 4.44 7.41
N ARG A 7 -6.76 5.41 8.32
CA ARG A 7 -7.78 6.44 8.58
C ARG A 7 -7.87 7.43 7.42
N THR A 8 -6.74 7.87 6.89
CA THR A 8 -6.67 8.73 5.70
C THR A 8 -5.79 8.11 4.62
N TRP A 9 -6.14 8.38 3.35
CA TRP A 9 -5.46 7.78 2.20
C TRP A 9 -5.00 8.86 1.22
N GLN A 10 -3.72 8.82 0.88
CA GLN A 10 -3.12 9.57 -0.23
C GLN A 10 -2.92 8.65 -1.44
N ARG A 11 -3.13 9.16 -2.66
CA ARG A 11 -2.73 8.46 -3.88
C ARG A 11 -1.22 8.45 -4.03
N THR A 12 -0.71 7.41 -4.70
CA THR A 12 0.70 7.22 -5.00
C THR A 12 0.92 7.27 -6.51
N ASP A 13 2.11 7.64 -6.94
CA ASP A 13 2.46 7.65 -8.35
C ASP A 13 2.75 6.22 -8.81
N LEU A 14 1.94 5.74 -9.76
CA LEU A 14 2.18 4.46 -10.42
C LEU A 14 3.09 4.70 -11.61
N GLU A 15 4.06 3.81 -11.81
CA GLU A 15 4.80 3.79 -13.07
C GLU A 15 3.90 3.39 -14.24
N ALA A 16 4.37 3.63 -15.46
CA ALA A 16 3.69 3.23 -16.68
C ALA A 16 3.35 1.74 -16.64
N GLU A 17 2.14 1.41 -17.11
CA GLU A 17 1.70 0.03 -17.22
C GLU A 17 2.42 -0.65 -18.38
N ILE A 18 3.05 -1.78 -18.11
CA ILE A 18 3.77 -2.57 -19.13
C ILE A 18 2.90 -3.72 -19.68
N ASP A 19 1.98 -4.25 -18.86
CA ASP A 19 1.02 -5.30 -19.22
C ASP A 19 -0.09 -5.35 -18.14
N PRO A 20 -1.36 -5.63 -18.48
CA PRO A 20 -2.46 -5.71 -17.51
C PRO A 20 -2.31 -6.79 -16.44
N LEU A 21 -1.51 -7.83 -16.69
CA LEU A 21 -1.23 -8.93 -15.77
C LEU A 21 0.11 -8.76 -15.04
N ALA A 22 0.91 -7.75 -15.41
CA ALA A 22 2.15 -7.46 -14.72
C ALA A 22 1.91 -6.66 -13.44
N TRP A 23 2.81 -6.86 -12.46
CA TRP A 23 2.89 -5.98 -11.31
C TRP A 23 3.35 -4.58 -11.74
N ARG A 24 2.77 -3.54 -11.13
CA ARG A 24 3.15 -2.15 -11.36
C ARG A 24 3.93 -1.61 -10.18
N ARG A 25 5.10 -1.04 -10.46
CA ARG A 25 5.85 -0.26 -9.47
C ARG A 25 5.08 1.02 -9.14
N TRP A 26 5.26 1.48 -7.92
CA TRP A 26 4.71 2.73 -7.43
C TRP A 26 5.69 3.40 -6.49
N LYS A 27 5.58 4.72 -6.39
CA LYS A 27 6.38 5.54 -5.47
C LYS A 27 5.56 6.68 -4.92
N THR A 28 6.07 7.27 -3.85
CA THR A 28 5.45 8.41 -3.17
C THR A 28 6.48 9.04 -2.26
N VAL A 29 6.36 10.34 -2.01
CA VAL A 29 7.21 11.06 -1.07
C VAL A 29 6.42 11.36 0.18
N LEU A 30 6.99 11.04 1.34
CA LEU A 30 6.38 11.29 2.65
C LEU A 30 7.21 12.32 3.41
N ALA A 31 6.58 13.43 3.80
CA ALA A 31 7.15 14.36 4.75
C ALA A 31 6.69 13.94 6.17
N LEU A 32 7.54 13.19 6.87
CA LEU A 32 7.29 12.71 8.22
C LEU A 32 8.15 13.48 9.22
N GLY A 33 7.56 13.92 10.34
CA GLY A 33 8.33 14.43 11.47
C GLY A 33 9.07 13.31 12.20
N SER A 34 9.98 13.65 13.11
CA SER A 34 10.65 12.66 13.97
C SER A 34 9.63 11.83 14.76
N GLY A 35 9.92 10.53 14.93
CA GLY A 35 9.05 9.58 15.62
C GLY A 35 8.78 8.30 14.82
N THR A 36 7.86 7.49 15.35
CA THR A 36 7.47 6.21 14.77
C THR A 36 6.16 6.34 13.98
N HIS A 37 6.19 5.95 12.72
CA HIS A 37 5.07 6.09 11.78
C HIS A 37 4.67 4.73 11.20
N PRO A 38 3.42 4.30 11.35
CA PRO A 38 2.93 3.14 10.62
C PRO A 38 2.58 3.54 9.18
N ILE A 39 3.11 2.80 8.21
CA ILE A 39 2.80 3.00 6.79
C ILE A 39 1.96 1.81 6.35
N THR A 40 0.76 2.10 5.82
CA THR A 40 -0.16 1.10 5.28
C THR A 40 -0.42 1.36 3.80
N VAL A 41 -0.38 0.29 3.00
CA VAL A 41 -0.65 0.35 1.56
C VAL A 41 -1.77 -0.62 1.18
N ARG A 42 -2.56 -0.20 0.20
CA ARG A 42 -3.62 -0.98 -0.42
C ARG A 42 -3.65 -0.68 -1.91
N SER A 43 -4.05 -1.64 -2.72
CA SER A 43 -4.28 -1.46 -4.15
C SER A 43 -5.75 -1.70 -4.55
N THR A 44 -6.09 -1.26 -5.75
CA THR A 44 -7.31 -1.63 -6.47
C THR A 44 -6.92 -2.40 -7.72
N ASP A 45 -7.67 -3.44 -8.08
CA ASP A 45 -7.46 -4.14 -9.35
C ASP A 45 -8.03 -3.35 -10.56
N GLY A 46 -7.89 -3.88 -11.77
CA GLY A 46 -8.38 -3.25 -13.01
C GLY A 46 -9.87 -2.91 -13.00
N PRO A 47 -10.75 -3.80 -12.50
CA PRO A 47 -12.16 -3.50 -12.26
C PRO A 47 -12.44 -2.47 -11.14
N GLY A 48 -11.46 -2.15 -10.30
CA GLY A 48 -11.59 -1.20 -9.19
C GLY A 48 -11.89 -1.85 -7.83
N THR A 49 -11.81 -3.17 -7.72
CA THR A 49 -11.97 -3.90 -6.46
C THR A 49 -10.84 -3.56 -5.51
N LEU A 50 -11.18 -3.07 -4.33
CA LEU A 50 -10.21 -2.73 -3.29
C LEU A 50 -9.70 -3.99 -2.58
N GLN A 51 -8.41 -4.04 -2.28
CA GLN A 51 -7.84 -5.05 -1.39
C GLN A 51 -8.56 -5.08 -0.03
N ALA A 52 -8.70 -6.29 0.53
CA ALA A 52 -9.34 -6.49 1.81
C ALA A 52 -8.54 -5.84 2.95
N GLU A 53 -9.21 -5.15 3.86
CA GLU A 53 -8.57 -4.58 5.05
C GLU A 53 -8.04 -5.65 6.00
N ARG A 54 -8.77 -6.77 6.13
CA ARG A 54 -8.37 -7.87 6.99
C ARG A 54 -7.06 -8.48 6.51
N ARG A 55 -6.10 -8.62 7.43
CA ARG A 55 -4.87 -9.38 7.18
C ARG A 55 -5.20 -10.79 6.70
N GLN A 56 -4.58 -11.19 5.59
CA GLN A 56 -4.67 -12.56 5.06
C GLN A 56 -3.27 -13.17 4.97
N PRO A 57 -3.11 -14.47 5.29
CA PRO A 57 -1.84 -15.14 5.12
C PRO A 57 -1.46 -15.20 3.63
N PRO A 58 -0.17 -15.14 3.27
CA PRO A 58 0.25 -15.18 1.88
C PRO A 58 -0.11 -16.46 1.12
N HIS A 59 -0.33 -17.57 1.82
CA HIS A 59 -0.68 -18.84 1.21
C HIS A 59 -2.20 -19.09 1.30
N PRO A 60 -2.86 -19.60 0.23
CA PRO A 60 -2.32 -19.99 -1.09
C PRO A 60 -2.39 -18.88 -2.16
N ALA A 61 -3.20 -17.85 -1.94
CA ALA A 61 -3.60 -16.89 -2.98
C ALA A 61 -2.76 -15.59 -3.00
N GLY A 62 -1.63 -15.56 -2.30
CA GLY A 62 -0.85 -14.34 -2.07
C GLY A 62 -1.37 -13.52 -0.89
N ALA A 63 -0.59 -12.52 -0.48
CA ALA A 63 -0.97 -11.59 0.58
C ALA A 63 -1.97 -10.56 0.03
N THR A 64 -3.26 -10.89 0.06
CA THR A 64 -4.37 -10.08 -0.48
C THR A 64 -4.87 -8.99 0.47
N GLY A 65 -4.45 -9.04 1.74
CA GLY A 65 -4.76 -8.01 2.74
C GLY A 65 -3.86 -6.79 2.62
N TRP A 66 -4.25 -5.68 3.24
CA TRP A 66 -3.39 -4.49 3.30
C TRP A 66 -2.02 -4.82 3.89
N HIS A 67 -0.98 -4.27 3.27
CA HIS A 67 0.39 -4.42 3.75
C HIS A 67 0.73 -3.25 4.68
N ARG A 68 1.36 -3.56 5.81
CA ARG A 68 1.71 -2.58 6.84
C ARG A 68 3.16 -2.76 7.30
N ILE A 69 3.88 -1.67 7.39
CA ILE A 69 5.22 -1.58 7.98
C ILE A 69 5.25 -0.45 9.02
N THR A 70 6.27 -0.46 9.87
CA THR A 70 6.55 0.63 10.81
C THR A 70 7.92 1.21 10.51
N VAL A 71 8.01 2.53 10.42
CA VAL A 71 9.25 3.26 10.15
C VAL A 71 9.52 4.24 11.29
N THR A 72 10.79 4.40 11.68
CA THR A 72 11.22 5.40 12.66
C THR A 72 12.05 6.48 11.96
N VAL A 73 11.70 7.74 12.17
CA VAL A 73 12.40 8.93 11.67
C VAL A 73 13.08 9.62 12.85
N GLY A 74 14.39 9.87 12.71
CA GLY A 74 15.22 10.59 13.69
C GLY A 74 15.28 12.07 13.37
#